data_AF-A0A9P4NKL0-F1
#
_entry.id   AF-A0A9P4NKL0-F1
#
_cell.length_a   1.000
_cell.length_b   1.000
_cell.length_c   1.000
_cell.angle_alpha   90.00
_cell.angle_beta   90.00
_cell.angle_gamma   90.00
#
_symmetry.space_group_name_H-M   'P 1'
#
loop_
_entity.id
_entity.type
_entity.pdbx_description
1 polymer ?
#
loop_
_entity_poly.entity_id
_entity_poly.type
_entity_poly.pdbx_seq_one_letter_code
_entity_poly.pdbx_strand_id
1 'polypeptide(L)'
;MSSSCPIPVLSYGRHASTAAGVKEGLAPEYDVVHFCLTEDAAKAEFPRVLSGDLDGEPACDIGSNAGRKVEDRLVPKTVLCGGGISLEEVDELKSLVGDKPGLVWIKLNPEDLDGPPGPATIVPFMKRKLQAAGL
;
A
#
# COMPACT_ATOMS: atom_id res chain seq x y z
N MET A 1 25.54 5.22 -10.16
CA MET A 1 24.73 4.81 -9.01
C MET A 1 23.68 3.88 -9.55
N SER A 2 23.67 2.61 -9.13
CA SER A 2 22.72 1.63 -9.66
C SER A 2 21.32 2.01 -9.19
N SER A 3 20.54 2.65 -10.06
CA SER A 3 19.14 3.00 -9.80
C SER A 3 18.34 1.70 -9.72
N SER A 4 18.18 1.15 -8.51
CA SER A 4 17.21 0.10 -8.28
C SER A 4 15.81 0.66 -8.58
N CYS A 5 15.04 -0.04 -9.42
CA CYS A 5 13.65 0.31 -9.67
C CYS A 5 12.88 0.32 -8.34
N PRO A 6 12.06 1.34 -8.04
CA PRO A 6 11.30 1.40 -6.80
C PRO A 6 10.40 0.18 -6.64
N ILE A 7 10.25 -0.31 -5.42
CA ILE A 7 9.41 -1.48 -5.14
C ILE A 7 7.94 -1.04 -5.14
N PRO A 8 7.08 -1.67 -5.95
CA PRO A 8 5.67 -1.29 -6.02
C PRO A 8 4.92 -1.78 -4.77
N VAL A 9 4.26 -0.87 -4.09
CA VAL A 9 3.49 -1.13 -2.87
C VAL A 9 2.04 -0.70 -3.05
N LEU A 10 1.13 -1.49 -2.49
CA LEU A 10 -0.27 -1.12 -2.34
C LEU A 10 -0.47 -0.56 -0.94
N SER A 11 -1.29 0.47 -0.79
CA SER A 11 -1.61 1.04 0.52
C SER A 11 -3.11 1.23 0.73
N TYR A 12 -3.55 1.05 1.97
CA TYR A 12 -4.92 1.25 2.40
C TYR A 12 -4.97 2.08 3.68
N GLY A 13 -5.65 3.21 3.60
CA GLY A 13 -5.87 4.10 4.74
C GLY A 13 -7.05 5.03 4.47
N ARG A 14 -7.66 5.56 5.54
CA ARG A 14 -8.94 6.29 5.46
C ARG A 14 -8.80 7.80 5.20
N HIS A 15 -7.57 8.33 5.16
CA HIS A 15 -7.32 9.78 5.08
C HIS A 15 -6.43 10.14 3.88
N ALA A 16 -7.01 10.77 2.87
CA ALA A 16 -6.30 11.15 1.63
C ALA A 16 -5.13 12.14 1.90
N SER A 17 -5.29 13.07 2.83
CA SER A 17 -4.23 14.02 3.21
C SER A 17 -3.00 13.32 3.80
N THR A 18 -3.20 12.27 4.60
CA THR A 18 -2.11 11.44 5.12
C THR A 18 -1.50 10.57 4.02
N ALA A 19 -2.34 10.02 3.13
CA ALA A 19 -1.92 9.15 2.04
C ALA A 19 -0.91 9.83 1.10
N ALA A 20 -1.13 11.09 0.73
CA ALA A 20 -0.21 11.85 -0.12
C ALA A 20 1.18 11.97 0.53
N GLY A 21 1.24 12.37 1.80
CA GLY A 21 2.52 12.49 2.51
C GLY A 21 3.22 11.15 2.72
N VAL A 22 2.47 10.05 2.91
CA VAL A 22 3.05 8.70 2.99
C VAL A 22 3.63 8.28 1.63
N LYS A 23 2.90 8.51 0.53
CA LYS A 23 3.39 8.23 -0.83
C LYS A 23 4.70 8.98 -1.12
N GLU A 24 4.74 10.28 -0.84
CA GLU A 24 5.93 11.10 -1.06
C GLU A 24 7.10 10.66 -0.18
N GLY A 25 6.86 10.38 1.10
CA GLY A 25 7.93 9.99 2.02
C GLY A 25 8.48 8.59 1.78
N LEU A 26 7.71 7.69 1.17
CA LEU A 26 8.16 6.35 0.79
C LEU A 26 9.09 6.34 -0.43
N ALA A 27 9.04 7.37 -1.27
CA ALA A 27 9.97 7.55 -2.36
C ALA A 27 11.40 7.88 -1.86
N PRO A 28 12.44 7.62 -2.66
CA PRO A 28 12.41 6.95 -3.97
C PRO A 28 12.46 5.42 -3.89
N GLU A 29 12.62 4.81 -2.71
CA GLU A 29 12.83 3.37 -2.59
C GLU A 29 11.56 2.54 -2.87
N TYR A 30 10.39 3.08 -2.54
CA TYR A 30 9.11 2.44 -2.74
C TYR A 30 8.18 3.34 -3.58
N ASP A 31 7.39 2.72 -4.45
CA ASP A 31 6.39 3.38 -5.27
C ASP A 31 5.00 2.94 -4.78
N VAL A 32 4.21 3.87 -4.23
CA VAL A 32 2.80 3.60 -3.92
C VAL A 32 2.03 3.56 -5.24
N VAL A 33 1.88 2.35 -5.78
CA VAL A 33 1.30 2.13 -7.11
C VAL A 33 -0.22 2.10 -7.08
N HIS A 34 -0.81 1.65 -5.97
CA HIS A 34 -2.25 1.53 -5.80
C HIS A 34 -2.65 1.97 -4.39
N PHE A 35 -3.78 2.67 -4.27
CA PHE A 35 -4.28 3.14 -2.99
C PHE A 35 -5.79 2.97 -2.91
N CYS A 36 -6.30 2.46 -1.78
CA CYS A 36 -7.73 2.44 -1.48
C CYS A 36 -8.02 3.35 -0.28
N LEU A 37 -9.11 4.13 -0.34
CA LEU A 37 -9.54 5.02 0.75
C LEU A 37 -10.68 4.44 1.59
N THR A 38 -11.35 3.41 1.06
CA THR A 38 -12.52 2.78 1.68
C THR A 38 -12.35 1.26 1.71
N GLU A 39 -13.10 0.63 2.62
CA GLU A 39 -13.12 -0.82 2.75
C GLU A 39 -13.71 -1.49 1.50
N ASP A 40 -14.83 -0.98 0.97
CA ASP A 40 -15.45 -1.52 -0.25
C ASP A 40 -14.49 -1.50 -1.45
N ALA A 41 -13.74 -0.40 -1.61
CA ALA A 41 -12.73 -0.31 -2.65
C ALA A 41 -11.60 -1.32 -2.42
N ALA A 42 -11.14 -1.48 -1.18
CA ALA A 42 -10.11 -2.46 -0.86
C ALA A 42 -10.58 -3.90 -1.16
N LYS A 43 -11.81 -4.26 -0.77
CA LYS A 43 -12.39 -5.59 -1.04
C LYS A 43 -12.54 -5.87 -2.53
N ALA A 44 -12.96 -4.87 -3.31
CA ALA A 44 -13.12 -5.01 -4.76
C ALA A 44 -11.78 -5.06 -5.51
N GLU A 45 -10.82 -4.24 -5.09
CA GLU A 45 -9.60 -3.99 -5.87
C GLU A 45 -8.44 -4.88 -5.47
N PHE A 46 -8.25 -5.19 -4.18
CA PHE A 46 -7.08 -5.95 -3.72
C PHE A 46 -6.91 -7.29 -4.44
N PRO A 47 -7.94 -8.16 -4.52
CA PRO A 47 -7.80 -9.45 -5.20
C PRO A 47 -7.41 -9.26 -6.67
N ARG A 48 -8.02 -8.27 -7.34
CA ARG A 48 -7.80 -7.94 -8.74
C ARG A 48 -6.37 -7.44 -8.97
N VAL A 49 -5.96 -6.35 -8.32
CA VAL A 49 -4.67 -5.71 -8.57
C VAL A 49 -3.49 -6.57 -8.12
N LEU A 50 -3.65 -7.34 -7.04
CA LEU A 50 -2.62 -8.28 -6.59
C LEU A 50 -2.55 -9.52 -7.48
N SER A 51 -3.60 -9.88 -8.21
CA SER A 51 -3.56 -10.94 -9.23
C SER A 51 -2.87 -10.52 -10.53
N GLY A 52 -2.66 -9.22 -10.74
CA GLY A 52 -2.06 -8.65 -11.94
C GLY A 52 -3.07 -8.16 -12.97
N ASP A 53 -4.37 -8.27 -12.69
CA ASP A 53 -5.39 -7.56 -13.46
C ASP A 53 -5.34 -6.07 -13.05
N LEU A 54 -4.73 -5.27 -13.92
CA LEU A 54 -4.55 -3.84 -13.72
C LEU A 54 -5.39 -3.02 -14.71
N ASP A 55 -6.32 -3.62 -15.43
CA ASP A 55 -7.09 -2.94 -16.48
C ASP A 55 -8.17 -2.03 -15.88
N GLY A 56 -8.78 -2.48 -14.78
CA GLY A 56 -9.80 -1.73 -14.07
C GLY A 56 -9.31 -0.40 -13.50
N GLU A 57 -10.19 0.61 -13.57
CA GLU A 57 -9.96 1.96 -13.05
C GLU A 57 -9.79 1.93 -11.51
N PRO A 58 -8.75 2.56 -10.95
CA PRO A 58 -8.61 2.71 -9.51
C PRO A 58 -9.70 3.62 -8.91
N ALA A 59 -10.20 3.28 -7.73
CA ALA A 59 -11.18 4.09 -7.00
C ALA A 59 -10.62 5.46 -6.54
N CYS A 60 -9.30 5.66 -6.56
CA CYS A 60 -8.69 6.97 -6.33
C CYS A 60 -7.41 7.19 -7.14
N ASP A 61 -7.01 8.45 -7.29
CA ASP A 61 -5.89 8.91 -8.12
C ASP A 61 -4.54 9.00 -7.39
N ILE A 62 -4.48 8.55 -6.14
CA ILE A 62 -3.28 8.68 -5.29
C ILE A 62 -2.17 7.76 -5.78
N GLY A 63 -2.47 6.52 -6.17
CA GLY A 63 -1.48 5.54 -6.62
C GLY A 63 -0.89 5.90 -7.99
N SER A 64 0.40 5.63 -8.22
CA SER A 64 1.04 5.95 -9.50
C SER A 64 0.45 5.20 -10.71
N ASN A 65 -0.22 4.05 -10.51
CA ASN A 65 -0.93 3.35 -11.58
C ASN A 65 -2.13 4.13 -12.12
N ALA A 66 -2.73 5.05 -11.35
CA ALA A 66 -3.83 5.88 -11.81
C ALA A 66 -3.43 6.81 -12.97
N GLY A 67 -2.18 7.28 -12.97
CA GLY A 67 -1.63 8.12 -14.04
C GLY A 67 -0.91 7.35 -15.16
N ARG A 68 -0.77 6.03 -15.04
CA ARG A 68 -0.10 5.17 -16.03
C ARG A 68 -1.08 4.62 -17.04
N LYS A 69 -0.57 4.43 -18.27
CA LYS A 69 -1.25 3.55 -19.23
C LYS A 69 -1.30 2.13 -18.69
N VAL A 70 -2.33 1.39 -19.07
CA VAL A 70 -2.59 0.04 -18.56
C VAL A 70 -1.37 -0.87 -18.70
N GLU A 71 -0.70 -0.82 -19.86
CA GLU A 71 0.49 -1.60 -20.17
C GLU A 71 1.72 -1.26 -19.30
N ASP A 72 1.75 -0.08 -18.69
CA ASP A 72 2.84 0.40 -17.84
C ASP A 72 2.53 0.26 -16.33
N ARG A 73 1.30 -0.18 -15.98
CA ARG A 73 0.90 -0.33 -14.58
C ARG A 73 1.69 -1.46 -13.91
N LEU A 74 2.03 -1.24 -12.65
CA LEU A 74 2.86 -2.18 -11.87
C LEU A 74 2.01 -2.96 -10.87
N VAL A 75 2.24 -4.27 -10.80
CA VAL A 75 1.62 -5.14 -9.80
C VAL A 75 2.27 -4.88 -8.44
N PRO A 76 1.49 -4.56 -7.39
CA PRO A 76 2.04 -4.39 -6.05
C PRO A 76 2.64 -5.70 -5.50
N LYS A 77 3.74 -5.58 -4.75
CA LYS A 77 4.43 -6.71 -4.10
C LYS A 77 4.16 -6.81 -2.60
N THR A 78 3.54 -5.79 -2.03
CA THR A 78 3.27 -5.68 -0.59
C THR A 78 2.03 -4.84 -0.36
N VAL A 79 1.37 -5.09 0.77
CA VAL A 79 0.19 -4.37 1.23
C VAL A 79 0.51 -3.64 2.52
N LEU A 80 0.32 -2.33 2.53
CA LEU A 80 0.45 -1.47 3.71
C LEU A 80 -0.95 -1.07 4.21
N CYS A 81 -1.26 -1.40 5.45
CA CYS A 81 -2.52 -1.02 6.08
C CYS A 81 -2.28 0.01 7.19
N GLY A 82 -3.03 1.12 7.16
CA GLY A 82 -2.90 2.21 8.12
C GLY A 82 -3.43 1.88 9.52
N GLY A 83 -3.12 2.77 10.48
CA GLY A 83 -3.50 2.64 11.89
C GLY A 83 -5.00 2.50 12.15
N GLY A 84 -5.83 3.19 11.36
CA GLY A 84 -7.29 3.18 11.49
C GLY A 84 -8.00 2.02 10.80
N ILE A 85 -7.26 1.00 10.33
CA ILE A 85 -7.83 -0.22 9.77
C ILE A 85 -7.86 -1.27 10.90
N SER A 86 -8.95 -2.00 11.07
CA SER A 86 -9.05 -3.03 12.11
C SER A 86 -8.28 -4.30 11.71
N LEU A 87 -7.96 -5.18 12.67
CA LEU A 87 -7.37 -6.49 12.33
C LEU A 87 -8.37 -7.38 11.59
N GLU A 88 -9.65 -7.30 11.94
CA GLU A 88 -10.75 -8.02 11.27
C GLU A 88 -10.85 -7.64 9.79
N GLU A 89 -10.81 -6.33 9.47
CA GLU A 89 -10.78 -5.84 8.09
C GLU A 89 -9.56 -6.37 7.33
N VAL A 90 -8.37 -6.37 7.96
CA VAL A 90 -7.14 -6.91 7.34
C VAL A 90 -7.27 -8.40 7.06
N ASP A 91 -7.82 -9.18 8.00
CA ASP A 91 -7.97 -10.62 7.86
C ASP A 91 -9.03 -10.99 6.81
N GLU A 92 -10.12 -10.22 6.71
CA GLU A 92 -11.08 -10.36 5.62
C GLU A 92 -10.43 -10.09 4.26
N LEU A 93 -9.64 -9.01 4.13
CA LEU A 93 -8.91 -8.70 2.90
C LEU A 93 -7.91 -9.79 2.54
N LYS A 94 -7.17 -10.34 3.50
CA LYS A 94 -6.29 -11.49 3.28
C LYS A 94 -7.07 -12.72 2.79
N SER A 95 -8.24 -12.98 3.38
CA SER A 95 -9.11 -14.08 2.95
C SER A 95 -9.60 -13.92 1.51
N LEU A 96 -9.94 -12.69 1.11
CA LEU A 96 -10.37 -12.38 -0.26
C LEU A 96 -9.23 -12.48 -1.28
N VAL A 97 -8.02 -12.05 -0.91
CA VAL A 97 -6.82 -12.16 -1.75
C VAL A 97 -6.37 -13.62 -1.87
N GLY A 98 -6.58 -14.42 -0.82
CA GLY A 98 -6.10 -15.79 -0.73
C GLY A 98 -4.59 -15.87 -0.48
N ASP A 99 -4.06 -17.08 -0.46
CA ASP A 99 -2.62 -17.29 -0.29
C ASP A 99 -1.86 -16.86 -1.54
N LYS A 100 -0.88 -15.98 -1.36
CA LYS A 100 -0.06 -15.45 -2.45
C LYS A 100 1.42 -15.48 -2.03
N PRO A 101 2.22 -16.43 -2.56
CA PRO A 101 3.62 -16.56 -2.19
C PRO A 101 4.40 -15.26 -2.41
N GLY A 102 5.13 -14.84 -1.38
CA GLY A 102 5.96 -13.64 -1.41
C GLY A 102 5.21 -12.32 -1.21
N LEU A 103 3.88 -12.33 -1.05
CA LEU A 103 3.12 -11.12 -0.70
C LEU A 103 3.29 -10.81 0.79
N VAL A 104 3.82 -9.63 1.10
CA VAL A 104 4.00 -9.17 2.47
C VAL A 104 2.83 -8.25 2.87
N TRP A 105 2.29 -8.45 4.08
CA TRP A 105 1.30 -7.57 4.68
C TRP A 105 1.92 -6.84 5.88
N ILE A 106 1.87 -5.52 5.86
CA ILE A 106 2.33 -4.68 6.97
C ILE A 106 1.14 -3.88 7.47
N LYS A 107 0.76 -4.13 8.71
CA LYS A 107 -0.23 -3.34 9.43
C LYS A 107 0.49 -2.41 10.39
N LEU A 108 0.21 -1.12 10.28
CA LEU A 108 0.54 -0.15 11.30
C LEU A 108 -0.49 -0.23 12.42
N ASN A 109 -0.07 -0.40 13.67
CA ASN A 109 -0.92 -0.12 14.81
C ASN A 109 -0.54 1.25 15.41
N PRO A 110 -1.49 2.09 15.83
CA PRO A 110 -1.17 3.43 16.36
C PRO A 110 -0.16 3.40 17.51
N GLU A 111 -0.17 2.35 18.34
CA GLU A 111 0.78 2.13 19.43
C GLU A 111 2.22 1.86 18.98
N ASP A 112 2.43 1.53 17.70
CA ASP A 112 3.77 1.33 17.13
C ASP A 112 4.46 2.65 16.76
N LEU A 113 3.76 3.79 16.84
CA LEU A 113 4.29 5.10 16.49
C LEU A 113 4.82 5.83 17.72
N ASP A 114 6.02 6.39 17.57
CA ASP A 114 6.61 7.33 18.54
C ASP A 114 6.04 8.74 18.32
N GLY A 115 4.74 8.91 18.55
CA GLY A 115 4.03 10.20 18.45
C GLY A 115 2.67 10.13 17.76
N PRO A 116 2.01 11.28 17.52
CA PRO A 116 0.72 11.30 16.87
C PRO A 116 0.80 10.72 15.43
N PRO A 117 -0.25 10.05 14.94
CA PRO A 117 -0.29 9.55 13.57
C PRO A 117 -0.18 10.69 12.54
N GLY A 118 0.82 10.60 11.68
CA GLY A 118 1.03 11.52 10.56
C GLY A 118 2.17 11.04 9.67
N PRO A 119 2.36 11.63 8.47
CA PRO A 119 3.40 11.17 7.55
C PRO A 119 4.81 11.08 8.18
N ALA A 120 5.16 12.02 9.07
CA ALA A 120 6.46 12.05 9.75
C ALA A 120 6.72 10.86 10.68
N THR A 121 5.68 10.24 11.26
CA THR A 121 5.80 9.07 12.14
C THR A 121 5.54 7.77 11.37
N ILE A 122 4.60 7.80 10.42
CA ILE A 122 4.20 6.63 9.61
C ILE A 122 5.29 6.21 8.64
N VAL A 123 5.92 7.15 7.93
CA VAL A 123 6.91 6.83 6.88
C VAL A 123 8.13 6.09 7.46
N PRO A 124 8.78 6.56 8.54
CA PRO A 124 9.90 5.83 9.15
C PRO A 124 9.50 4.42 9.62
N PHE A 125 8.31 4.28 10.21
CA PHE A 125 7.78 2.97 10.62
C PHE A 125 7.64 2.04 9.41
N MET A 126 6.97 2.50 8.34
CA MET A 126 6.73 1.68 7.14
C MET A 126 8.05 1.28 6.47
N LYS A 127 9.00 2.21 6.30
CA LYS A 127 10.33 1.88 5.73
C LYS A 127 11.05 0.82 6.56
N ARG A 128 11.05 0.95 7.89
CA ARG A 128 11.68 -0.06 8.77
C ARG A 128 11.03 -1.43 8.62
N LYS A 129 9.70 -1.51 8.52
CA LYS A 129 8.97 -2.79 8.36
C LYS A 129 9.20 -3.41 6.97
N LEU A 130 9.22 -2.59 5.91
CA LEU A 130 9.52 -3.04 4.55
C LEU A 130 10.95 -3.60 4.46
N GLN A 131 11.94 -2.87 4.98
CA GLN A 131 13.33 -3.32 5.03
C GLN A 131 13.49 -4.61 5.84
N ALA A 132 12.81 -4.74 6.99
CA ALA A 132 12.83 -5.95 7.80
C ALA A 132 12.19 -7.16 7.09
N ALA A 133 11.29 -6.91 6.12
CA ALA A 133 10.71 -7.93 5.26
C ALA A 133 11.59 -8.26 4.02
N GLY A 134 12.77 -7.63 3.89
CA GLY A 134 13.67 -7.82 2.75
C GLY A 134 13.23 -7.09 1.48
N LEU A 135 12.39 -6.05 1.63
CA LEU A 135 11.96 -5.16 0.55
C LEU A 135 12.78 -3.87 0.59
#